data_AF-A0A822EDW7-F1
#
_entry.id   AF-A0A822EDW7-F1
#
_cell.length_a   1.000
_cell.length_b   1.000
_cell.length_c   1.000
_cell.angle_alpha   90.00
_cell.angle_beta   90.00
_cell.angle_gamma   90.00
#
_symmetry.space_group_name_H-M   'P 1'
#
loop_
_entity.id
_entity.type
_entity.pdbx_description
1 polymer ?
#
loop_
_entity_poly.entity_id
_entity_poly.type
_entity_poly.pdbx_seq_one_letter_code
_entity_poly.pdbx_strand_id
1 'polypeptide(L)' 'MSKGEFAILERSIGTLISTNGFLSTSRDLTVSLAFAGQGMEETDDRYAVLFIIHVDPSLKSFDFADVYDTSEMPSEKE' A
#
# COMPACT_ATOMS: atom_id res chain seq x y z
N MET A 1 -0.49 -6.62 -9.66
CA MET A 1 -0.66 -5.49 -10.61
C MET A 1 -0.34 -5.96 -12.01
N SER A 2 -1.21 -5.79 -13.00
CA SER A 2 -0.92 -6.20 -14.37
C SER A 2 0.24 -5.40 -14.98
N LYS A 3 0.84 -5.93 -16.05
CA LYS A 3 1.89 -5.23 -16.81
C LYS A 3 1.47 -3.84 -17.31
N GLY A 4 0.22 -3.68 -17.72
CA GLY A 4 -0.30 -2.38 -18.19
C GLY A 4 -0.39 -1.36 -17.06
N GLU A 5 -0.92 -1.77 -15.90
CA GLU A 5 -1.00 -0.93 -14.71
C GLU A 5 0.39 -0.56 -14.17
N PHE A 6 1.33 -1.50 -14.19
CA PHE A 6 2.72 -1.25 -13.80
C PHE A 6 3.39 -0.21 -14.71
N ALA A 7 3.21 -0.32 -16.03
CA ALA A 7 3.75 0.66 -16.97
C ALA A 7 3.13 2.06 -16.80
N ILE A 8 1.89 2.16 -16.34
CA ILE A 8 1.27 3.44 -15.96
C ILE A 8 1.99 4.02 -14.73
N LEU A 9 2.21 3.22 -13.70
CA LEU A 9 2.91 3.66 -12.50
C LEU A 9 4.35 4.10 -12.75
N GLU A 10 5.09 3.39 -13.61
CA GLU A 10 6.43 3.82 -14.03
C GLU A 10 6.41 5.20 -14.67
N ARG A 11 5.38 5.52 -15.47
CA ARG A 11 5.21 6.85 -16.09
C ARG A 11 4.75 7.92 -15.11
N SER A 12 4.19 7.52 -13.96
CA SER A 12 3.69 8.43 -12.91
C SER A 12 4.76 8.82 -11.89
N ILE A 13 6.03 8.40 -12.05
CA ILE A 13 7.12 8.82 -11.17
C ILE A 13 7.23 10.35 -11.15
N GLY A 14 7.26 10.93 -9.94
CA GLY A 14 7.30 12.38 -9.73
C GLY A 14 5.93 13.07 -9.89
N THR A 15 4.85 12.31 -10.07
CA THR A 15 3.48 12.82 -10.17
C THR A 15 2.64 12.43 -8.95
N LEU A 16 1.41 12.95 -8.88
CA LEU A 16 0.45 12.59 -7.84
C LEU A 16 -0.24 11.25 -8.18
N ILE A 17 -0.16 10.30 -7.27
CA ILE A 17 -1.01 9.10 -7.28
C ILE A 17 -2.24 9.40 -6.42
N SER A 18 -3.42 9.16 -6.98
CA SER A 18 -4.70 9.27 -6.29
C SER A 18 -5.44 7.95 -6.37
N THR A 19 -6.17 7.61 -5.32
CA THR A 19 -6.96 6.38 -5.23
C THR A 19 -8.39 6.72 -4.83
N ASN A 20 -9.35 5.93 -5.30
CA ASN A 20 -10.74 6.04 -4.85
C ASN A 20 -10.98 5.01 -3.75
N GLY A 21 -11.08 5.47 -2.50
CA GLY A 21 -11.33 4.61 -1.34
C GLY A 21 -10.33 4.84 -0.21
N PHE A 22 -10.46 4.05 0.85
CA PHE A 22 -9.45 3.99 1.91
C PHE A 22 -8.22 3.22 1.41
N LEU A 23 -7.04 3.65 1.86
CA LEU A 23 -5.78 2.98 1.59
C LEU A 23 -5.24 2.43 2.91
N SER A 24 -5.47 1.13 3.14
CA SER A 24 -4.90 0.42 4.28
C SER A 24 -3.39 0.29 4.14
N THR A 25 -2.67 0.63 5.20
CA THR A 25 -1.20 0.63 5.23
C THR A 25 -0.71 0.05 6.54
N SER A 26 0.43 -0.63 6.55
CA SER A 26 1.04 -1.11 7.78
C SER A 26 2.29 -0.30 8.14
N ARG A 27 2.50 -0.07 9.44
CA ARG A 27 3.78 0.49 9.95
C ARG A 27 4.91 -0.53 9.92
N ASP A 28 4.61 -1.81 9.69
CA ASP A 28 5.57 -2.91 9.67
C ASP A 28 5.83 -3.39 8.24
N LEU A 29 7.08 -3.23 7.79
CA LEU A 29 7.52 -3.64 6.46
C LEU A 29 7.28 -5.14 6.21
N THR A 30 7.46 -6.00 7.21
CA THR A 30 7.31 -7.44 7.06
C THR A 30 5.85 -7.82 6.79
N VAL A 31 4.90 -7.11 7.41
CA VAL A 31 3.46 -7.30 7.15
C VAL A 31 3.14 -6.89 5.71
N SER A 32 3.59 -5.70 5.27
CA SER A 32 3.37 -5.23 3.89
C SER A 32 3.99 -6.16 2.84
N LEU A 33 5.19 -6.72 3.12
CA LEU A 33 5.83 -7.70 2.24
C LEU A 33 5.05 -9.03 2.21
N ALA A 34 4.50 -9.46 3.34
CA ALA A 34 3.65 -10.65 3.38
C ALA A 34 2.43 -10.45 2.46
N PHE A 35 1.77 -9.30 2.49
CA PHE A 35 0.68 -8.98 1.55
C PHE A 35 1.12 -8.95 0.09
N ALA A 36 2.28 -8.36 -0.20
CA ALA A 36 2.80 -8.32 -1.56
C ALA A 36 3.11 -9.72 -2.11
N GLY A 37 3.56 -10.64 -1.25
CA GLY A 37 3.79 -12.05 -1.61
C GLY A 37 2.52 -12.90 -1.63
N GLN A 38 1.53 -12.58 -0.80
CA GLN A 38 0.23 -13.26 -0.73
C GLN A 38 -0.63 -12.86 -1.94
N GLY A 39 -0.46 -13.58 -3.04
CA GLY A 39 -1.24 -13.37 -4.26
C GLY A 39 -0.43 -13.50 -5.54
N MET A 40 0.88 -13.71 -5.44
CA MET A 40 1.71 -14.12 -6.58
C MET A 40 1.68 -15.65 -6.71
N GLU A 41 1.01 -16.17 -7.73
CA GLU A 41 1.23 -17.55 -8.18
C GLU A 41 2.35 -17.57 -9.22
N GLU A 42 3.04 -18.71 -9.40
CA GLU A 42 4.16 -18.82 -10.34
C GLU A 42 3.79 -18.52 -11.80
N THR A 43 2.50 -18.66 -12.15
CA THR A 43 1.98 -18.46 -13.51
C THR A 43 1.40 -17.06 -13.74
N ASP A 44 1.64 -16.15 -12.82
CA ASP A 44 0.90 -14.90 -12.74
C ASP A 44 1.66 -13.75 -13.39
N ASP A 45 1.13 -13.18 -14.48
CA ASP A 45 1.67 -12.01 -15.20
C ASP A 45 1.49 -10.69 -14.40
N ARG A 46 1.41 -10.79 -13.08
CA ARG A 46 1.22 -9.68 -12.14
C ARG A 46 2.54 -9.36 -11.46
N TYR A 47 2.81 -8.07 -11.32
CA TYR A 47 3.89 -7.53 -10.49
C TYR A 47 3.40 -7.34 -9.06
N ALA A 48 4.20 -7.79 -8.09
CA ALA A 48 4.09 -7.34 -6.71
C ALA A 48 4.76 -5.98 -6.58
N VAL A 49 4.07 -5.03 -5.94
CA VAL A 49 4.54 -3.67 -5.74
C VAL A 49 4.41 -3.31 -4.27
N LEU A 50 5.51 -2.88 -3.68
CA LEU A 50 5.55 -2.33 -2.34
C LEU A 50 5.57 -0.80 -2.41
N PHE A 51 4.57 -0.16 -1.81
CA PHE A 51 4.54 1.29 -1.65
C PHE A 51 5.18 1.67 -0.32
N ILE A 52 6.22 2.51 -0.36
CA ILE A 52 6.80 3.12 0.83
C ILE A 52 6.26 4.55 0.92
N ILE A 53 5.44 4.79 1.95
CA ILE A 53 4.76 6.08 2.13
C ILE A 53 5.41 6.79 3.32
N HIS A 54 5.91 8.00 3.08
CA HIS A 54 6.40 8.88 4.13
C HIS A 54 5.29 9.84 4.51
N VAL A 55 4.76 9.69 5.73
CA VAL A 55 3.70 10.55 6.27
C VAL A 55 4.28 11.51 7.29
N ASP A 56 3.89 12.78 7.19
CA ASP A 56 4.11 13.78 8.24
C ASP A 56 2.79 13.97 9.00
N PRO A 57 2.64 13.38 10.20
CA PRO A 57 1.39 13.46 10.97
C PRO A 57 1.12 14.85 11.55
N SER A 58 2.06 15.80 11.42
CA SER A 58 1.82 17.19 11.82
C SER A 58 0.92 17.96 10.84
N LEU A 59 0.77 17.44 9.61
CA LEU A 59 -0.06 18.04 8.57
C LEU A 59 -1.56 17.78 8.84
N LYS A 60 -2.28 18.83 9.24
CA LYS A 60 -3.72 18.76 9.58
C LYS A 60 -4.67 18.61 8.38
N SER A 61 -4.14 18.63 7.16
CA SER A 61 -4.92 18.60 5.93
C SER A 61 -5.22 17.20 5.41
N PHE A 62 -4.71 16.16 6.08
CA PHE A 62 -4.86 14.77 5.67
C PHE A 62 -5.38 13.94 6.83
N ASP A 63 -6.46 13.21 6.59
CA ASP A 63 -7.04 12.30 7.58
C ASP A 63 -6.26 10.98 7.55
N PHE A 64 -5.44 10.75 8.57
CA PHE A 64 -4.83 9.46 8.87
C PHE A 64 -5.41 8.94 10.18
N ALA A 65 -5.64 7.63 10.26
CA ALA A 65 -6.05 6.95 11.48
C ALA A 65 -5.14 5.74 11.71
N ASP A 66 -4.50 5.69 12.87
CA ASP A 66 -3.86 4.47 13.38
C ASP A 66 -4.97 3.67 14.06
N VAL A 67 -5.37 2.55 13.47
CA VAL A 67 -6.55 1.78 13.88
C VAL A 67 -6.18 0.47 14.58
N TYR A 68 -4.88 0.23 14.81
CA TYR A 68 -4.32 -0.99 15.38
C TYR A 68 -5.09 -1.48 16.61
N ASP A 69 -5.36 -0.59 17.57
CA ASP A 69 -6.01 -0.93 18.85
C ASP A 69 -7.52 -1.22 18.70
N THR A 70 -8.11 -0.87 17.55
CA THR A 70 -9.55 -1.03 17.25
C THR A 70 -9.81 -2.00 16.11
N SER A 71 -8.77 -2.53 15.47
CA SER A 71 -8.88 -3.43 14.33
C SER A 71 -9.27 -4.84 14.76
N GLU A 72 -10.18 -5.45 14.01
CA GLU A 72 -10.48 -6.90 14.12
C GLU A 72 -9.30 -7.76 13.59
N MET A 73 -8.30 -7.13 12.96
CA MET A 73 -7.12 -7.76 12.38
C MET A 73 -5.82 -7.18 12.97
N PRO A 74 -5.54 -7.36 14.27
CA PRO A 74 -4.39 -6.73 14.93
C PRO A 74 -3.03 -7.16 14.36
N SER A 75 -2.95 -8.33 13.70
CA SER A 75 -1.72 -8.78 13.03
C SER A 75 -1.28 -7.89 11.87
N GLU A 76 -2.19 -7.08 11.32
CA GLU A 76 -1.92 -6.23 10.15
C GLU A 76 -1.20 -4.92 10.51
N LYS A 77 -1.19 -4.54 11.80
CA LYS A 77 -0.51 -3.34 12.30
C LYS A 77 -0.85 -2.08 11.51
N GLU A 78 -2.13 -1.96 11.18
CA GLU A 78 -2.76 -0.87 10.44
C GLU A 78 -2.91 0.40 11.28
#